data_AF-C8Z7X8-F1
#
_entry.id   AF-C8Z7X8-F1
#
_cell.length_a   1.000
_cell.length_b   1.000
_cell.length_c   1.000
_cell.angle_alpha   90.00
_cell.angle_beta   90.00
_cell.angle_gamma   90.00
#
_symmetry.space_group_name_H-M   'P 1'
#
loop_
_entity.id
_entity.type
_entity.pdbx_description
1 polymer ?
#
loop_
_entity_poly.entity_id
_entity_poly.type
_entity_poly.pdbx_seq_one_letter_code
_entity_poly.pdbx_strand_id
1 'polypeptide(L)'
;MVLQYPQNKILVLSDHPHNFSKTQFLQDLFHCSSTGISIVKDQTWENRYYKVHFDLYIDSCKDIPVWVEEFITPECEPLRNVMAGIILITDIRQTKPQELLHQFMIAAHRNTFVVLVNVNEEVEQDEIDELNEIWSNAFTNVIEFVNWKRSKPTVNHNDYGEKLGLDRIQEIIDTHDWLNCEVLPATKIREEIPNEMPLEQIIRNLQSARLKYKSIENSSEADAFANEMADELSRYL
;
A
#
# COMPACT_ATOMS: atom_id res chain seq x y z
N MET A 1 13.58 32.44 -1.68
CA MET A 1 13.10 31.09 -1.30
C MET A 1 11.61 31.06 -1.58
N VAL A 2 11.19 30.34 -2.61
CA VAL A 2 9.76 30.15 -2.91
C VAL A 2 9.21 29.18 -1.86
N LEU A 3 8.02 29.44 -1.31
CA LEU A 3 7.39 28.59 -0.30
C LEU A 3 7.08 27.22 -0.92
N GLN A 4 7.71 26.16 -0.44
CA GLN A 4 7.33 24.81 -0.79
C GLN A 4 6.21 24.38 0.17
N TYR A 5 5.01 24.17 -0.37
CA TYR A 5 3.86 23.70 0.40
C TYR A 5 4.04 22.24 0.83
N PRO A 6 3.31 21.76 1.85
CA PRO A 6 3.26 20.33 2.19
C PRO A 6 2.84 19.50 0.98
N GLN A 7 3.70 18.56 0.58
CA GLN A 7 3.46 17.68 -0.55
C GLN A 7 2.72 16.43 -0.06
N ASN A 8 1.43 16.59 0.23
CA ASN A 8 0.60 15.56 0.83
C ASN A 8 -0.66 15.26 0.04
N LYS A 9 -0.67 15.50 -1.28
CA LYS A 9 -1.81 15.20 -2.14
C LYS A 9 -1.53 13.94 -2.96
N ILE A 10 -2.41 12.96 -2.93
CA ILE A 10 -2.38 11.81 -3.85
C ILE A 10 -3.56 11.96 -4.80
N LEU A 11 -3.29 11.99 -6.10
CA LEU A 11 -4.32 12.00 -7.14
C LEU A 11 -4.53 10.59 -7.66
N VAL A 12 -5.77 10.13 -7.65
CA VAL A 12 -6.17 8.88 -8.30
C VAL A 12 -7.08 9.23 -9.49
N LEU A 13 -6.56 8.98 -10.69
CA LEU A 13 -7.19 9.28 -11.96
C LEU A 13 -7.60 7.99 -12.66
N SER A 14 -8.72 8.03 -13.40
CA SER A 14 -9.05 6.99 -14.38
C SER A 14 -9.77 7.62 -15.57
N ASP A 15 -9.61 7.03 -16.75
CA ASP A 15 -10.53 7.28 -17.85
C ASP A 15 -11.93 6.73 -17.51
N HIS A 16 -12.96 7.28 -18.15
CA HIS A 16 -14.36 7.01 -17.80
C HIS A 16 -14.74 5.51 -17.73
N PRO A 17 -14.31 4.64 -18.67
CA PRO A 17 -14.58 3.20 -18.60
C PRO A 17 -14.11 2.52 -17.31
N HIS A 18 -13.05 3.04 -16.68
CA HIS A 18 -12.41 2.43 -15.52
C HIS A 18 -12.74 3.12 -14.19
N ASN A 19 -13.76 3.99 -14.17
CA ASN A 19 -14.24 4.65 -12.94
C ASN A 19 -14.64 3.66 -11.84
N PHE A 20 -15.28 2.55 -12.20
CA PHE A 20 -15.67 1.52 -11.23
C PHE A 20 -14.45 0.77 -10.68
N SER A 21 -13.48 0.42 -11.53
CA SER A 21 -12.22 -0.18 -11.06
C SER A 21 -11.48 0.78 -10.12
N LYS A 22 -11.48 2.08 -10.41
CA LYS A 22 -10.92 3.10 -9.52
C LYS A 22 -11.62 3.14 -8.15
N THR A 23 -12.95 3.09 -8.07
CA THR A 23 -13.63 3.09 -6.75
C THR A 23 -13.31 1.84 -5.94
N GLN A 24 -13.18 0.68 -6.61
CA GLN A 24 -12.72 -0.55 -5.99
C GLN A 24 -11.27 -0.44 -5.50
N PHE A 25 -10.39 0.14 -6.31
CA PHE A 25 -8.99 0.38 -5.97
C PHE A 25 -8.85 1.28 -4.73
N LEU A 26 -9.63 2.36 -4.67
CA LEU A 26 -9.68 3.29 -3.54
C LEU A 26 -10.15 2.58 -2.25
N GLN A 27 -11.10 1.66 -2.37
CA GLN A 27 -11.57 0.85 -1.26
C GLN A 27 -10.51 -0.16 -0.80
N ASP A 28 -9.83 -0.82 -1.74
CA ASP A 28 -8.89 -1.90 -1.45
C ASP A 28 -7.54 -1.38 -0.92
N LEU A 29 -7.05 -0.22 -1.40
CA LEU A 29 -5.77 0.37 -0.96
C LEU A 29 -5.91 1.40 0.16
N PHE A 30 -6.88 2.32 0.06
CA PHE A 30 -7.03 3.45 0.99
C PHE A 30 -8.19 3.28 1.97
N HIS A 31 -8.91 2.16 1.95
CA HIS A 31 -10.13 1.93 2.73
C HIS A 31 -11.18 3.04 2.52
N CYS A 32 -11.21 3.65 1.33
CA CYS A 32 -12.02 4.82 1.02
C CYS A 32 -13.23 4.46 0.15
N SER A 33 -14.43 4.53 0.73
CA SER A 33 -15.69 4.33 0.01
C SER A 33 -16.13 5.61 -0.72
N SER A 34 -15.52 5.89 -1.88
CA SER A 34 -15.88 7.04 -2.71
C SER A 34 -17.01 6.73 -3.71
N THR A 35 -17.80 7.73 -4.07
CA THR A 35 -18.90 7.62 -5.04
C THR A 35 -18.58 8.20 -6.41
N GLY A 36 -17.43 8.87 -6.56
CA GLY A 36 -17.02 9.53 -7.81
C GLY A 36 -15.91 10.55 -7.59
N ILE A 37 -15.86 11.55 -8.48
CA ILE A 37 -14.89 12.66 -8.43
C ILE A 37 -15.10 13.47 -7.15
N SER A 38 -14.07 13.55 -6.32
CA SER A 38 -14.16 14.17 -4.99
C SER A 38 -12.80 14.48 -4.39
N ILE A 39 -12.79 15.28 -3.31
CA ILE A 39 -11.60 15.58 -2.51
C ILE A 39 -11.86 15.03 -1.11
N VAL A 40 -11.09 14.00 -0.72
CA VAL A 40 -11.18 13.37 0.61
C VAL A 40 -9.97 13.82 1.41
N LYS A 41 -10.19 14.68 2.40
CA LYS A 41 -9.11 15.31 3.17
C LYS A 41 -8.73 14.51 4.40
N ASP A 42 -7.52 14.76 4.88
CA ASP A 42 -7.04 14.31 6.19
C ASP A 42 -7.08 12.77 6.38
N GLN A 43 -6.81 12.05 5.29
CA GLN A 43 -6.60 10.61 5.32
C GLN A 43 -5.29 10.31 6.03
N THR A 44 -5.25 9.21 6.78
CA THR A 44 -4.03 8.75 7.45
C THR A 44 -3.40 7.63 6.63
N TRP A 45 -2.15 7.82 6.23
CA TRP A 45 -1.29 6.72 5.80
C TRP A 45 -0.42 6.30 6.99
N GLU A 46 -0.51 5.04 7.38
CA GLU A 46 0.23 4.50 8.52
C GLU A 46 0.86 3.15 8.22
N ASN A 47 2.06 2.95 8.74
CA ASN A 47 2.76 1.67 8.70
C ASN A 47 3.48 1.44 10.04
N ARG A 48 4.34 0.42 10.09
CA ARG A 48 5.08 0.05 11.31
C ARG A 48 6.08 1.11 11.79
N TYR A 49 6.35 2.14 10.99
CA TYR A 49 7.42 3.11 11.18
C TYR A 49 6.90 4.52 11.42
N TYR A 50 5.87 4.94 10.69
CA TYR A 50 5.33 6.30 10.78
C TYR A 50 3.84 6.40 10.47
N LYS A 51 3.28 7.58 10.76
CA LYS A 51 1.97 8.05 10.31
C LYS A 51 2.12 9.42 9.63
N VAL A 52 1.37 9.65 8.56
CA VAL A 52 1.33 10.92 7.84
C VAL A 52 -0.09 11.20 7.34
N HIS A 53 -0.47 12.49 7.36
CA HIS A 53 -1.77 12.94 6.88
C HIS A 53 -1.68 13.41 5.43
N PHE A 54 -2.58 12.91 4.58
CA PHE A 54 -2.64 13.24 3.17
C PHE A 54 -4.07 13.51 2.72
N ASP A 55 -4.24 14.25 1.62
CA ASP A 55 -5.53 14.40 0.96
C ASP A 55 -5.53 13.54 -0.31
N LEU A 56 -6.65 12.88 -0.54
CA LEU A 56 -6.90 12.06 -1.71
C LEU A 56 -7.78 12.84 -2.69
N TYR A 57 -7.22 13.14 -3.86
CA TYR A 57 -7.91 13.78 -4.96
C TYR A 57 -8.36 12.68 -5.90
N ILE A 58 -9.66 12.57 -6.15
CA ILE A 58 -10.24 11.52 -6.99
C ILE A 58 -10.78 12.22 -8.22
N ASP A 59 -10.25 11.88 -9.38
CA ASP A 59 -10.61 12.54 -10.63
C ASP A 59 -10.91 11.54 -11.75
N SER A 60 -11.61 11.96 -12.79
CA SER A 60 -11.87 11.17 -13.98
C SER A 60 -11.82 12.03 -15.23
N CYS A 61 -11.26 11.47 -16.30
CA CYS A 61 -11.25 12.12 -17.59
C CYS A 61 -11.92 11.24 -18.64
N LYS A 62 -12.30 11.87 -19.76
CA LYS A 62 -12.73 11.13 -20.94
C LYS A 62 -11.53 10.60 -21.71
N ASP A 63 -10.51 11.45 -21.86
CA ASP A 63 -9.33 11.21 -22.68
C ASP A 63 -8.08 11.59 -21.87
N ILE A 64 -7.21 10.62 -21.60
CA ILE A 64 -5.96 10.82 -20.84
C ILE A 64 -5.07 11.92 -21.44
N PRO A 65 -4.83 11.97 -22.78
CA PRO A 65 -4.03 13.04 -23.37
C PRO A 65 -4.57 14.45 -23.09
N VAL A 66 -5.90 14.63 -23.11
CA VAL A 66 -6.54 15.93 -22.86
C VAL A 66 -6.33 16.35 -21.41
N TRP A 67 -6.52 15.43 -20.47
CA TRP A 67 -6.28 15.68 -19.06
C TRP A 67 -4.81 16.04 -18.79
N VAL A 68 -3.87 15.34 -19.44
CA VAL A 68 -2.43 15.66 -19.34
C VAL A 68 -2.14 17.06 -19.87
N GLU A 69 -2.72 17.44 -21.02
CA GLU A 69 -2.56 18.80 -21.59
C GLU A 69 -3.03 19.89 -20.63
N GLU A 70 -4.17 19.70 -19.96
CA GLU A 70 -4.66 20.61 -18.92
C GLU A 70 -3.73 20.62 -17.70
N PHE A 71 -3.27 19.45 -17.25
CA PHE A 71 -2.45 19.32 -16.05
C PHE A 71 -1.04 19.90 -16.19
N ILE A 72 -0.46 19.92 -17.40
CA ILE A 72 0.88 20.50 -17.65
C ILE A 72 0.88 22.01 -17.84
N THR A 73 -0.29 22.66 -17.87
CA THR A 73 -0.40 24.12 -18.01
C THR A 73 0.28 24.86 -16.85
N PRO A 74 0.78 26.10 -17.05
CA PRO A 74 1.33 26.92 -15.96
C PRO A 74 0.35 27.13 -14.80
N GLU A 75 -0.95 27.23 -15.09
CA GLU A 75 -2.01 27.42 -14.11
C GLU A 75 -2.10 26.26 -13.10
N CYS A 76 -1.75 25.05 -13.52
CA CYS A 76 -1.70 23.86 -12.67
C CYS A 76 -0.36 23.65 -11.94
N GLU A 77 0.65 24.51 -12.13
CA GLU A 77 1.95 24.36 -11.46
C GLU A 77 1.84 24.28 -9.92
N PRO A 78 1.03 25.14 -9.25
CA PRO A 78 0.85 25.04 -7.80
C PRO A 78 0.26 23.69 -7.36
N LEU A 79 -0.65 23.12 -8.17
CA LEU A 79 -1.25 21.81 -7.93
C LEU A 79 -0.18 20.70 -8.08
N ARG A 80 0.61 20.73 -9.16
CA ARG A 80 1.69 19.75 -9.39
C ARG A 80 2.70 19.72 -8.25
N ASN A 81 3.04 20.88 -7.69
CA ASN A 81 4.04 21.00 -6.63
C ASN A 81 3.61 20.42 -5.27
N VAL A 82 2.31 20.19 -5.05
CA VAL A 82 1.80 19.57 -3.81
C VAL A 82 1.50 18.06 -3.94
N MET A 83 1.69 17.48 -5.13
CA MET A 83 1.44 16.06 -5.38
C MET A 83 2.53 15.17 -4.77
N ALA A 84 2.19 14.42 -3.73
CA ALA A 84 2.98 13.29 -3.25
C ALA A 84 3.05 12.20 -4.33
N GLY A 85 1.89 11.88 -4.92
CA GLY A 85 1.85 10.93 -6.02
C GLY A 85 0.61 10.99 -6.88
N ILE A 86 0.73 10.36 -8.04
CA ILE A 86 -0.32 10.27 -9.06
C ILE A 86 -0.46 8.80 -9.44
N ILE A 87 -1.67 8.28 -9.29
CA ILE A 87 -2.02 6.90 -9.61
C ILE A 87 -3.04 6.93 -10.74
N LEU A 88 -2.68 6.38 -11.89
CA LEU A 88 -3.55 6.26 -13.04
C LEU A 88 -4.09 4.83 -13.14
N ILE A 89 -5.41 4.66 -13.10
CA ILE A 89 -6.10 3.38 -13.32
C ILE A 89 -6.63 3.33 -14.74
N THR A 90 -6.08 2.46 -15.60
CA THR A 90 -6.45 2.42 -17.03
C THR A 90 -6.14 1.07 -17.68
N ASP A 91 -6.65 0.84 -18.90
CA ASP A 91 -6.14 -0.19 -19.81
C ASP A 91 -4.94 0.38 -20.59
N ILE A 92 -3.72 -0.05 -20.26
CA ILE A 92 -2.51 0.51 -20.85
C ILE A 92 -2.34 0.16 -22.33
N ARG A 93 -2.99 -0.90 -22.83
CA ARG A 93 -2.97 -1.21 -24.27
C ARG A 93 -3.88 -0.28 -25.05
N GLN A 94 -5.00 0.14 -24.44
CA GLN A 94 -5.95 1.07 -25.04
C GLN A 94 -5.47 2.52 -24.97
N THR A 95 -5.07 3.00 -23.79
CA THR A 95 -4.75 4.42 -23.57
C THR A 95 -3.27 4.75 -23.76
N LYS A 96 -2.39 3.74 -23.70
CA LYS A 96 -0.94 3.85 -23.90
C LYS A 96 -0.30 5.04 -23.17
N PRO A 97 -0.49 5.18 -21.85
CA PRO A 97 -0.04 6.35 -21.11
C PRO A 97 1.48 6.56 -21.16
N GLN A 98 2.27 5.52 -21.45
CA GLN A 98 3.71 5.60 -21.70
C GLN A 98 4.07 6.58 -22.84
N GLU A 99 3.20 6.79 -23.82
CA GLU A 99 3.44 7.73 -24.93
C GLU A 99 3.44 9.20 -24.47
N LEU A 100 2.78 9.50 -23.35
CA LEU A 100 2.67 10.84 -22.77
C LEU A 100 3.63 11.07 -21.59
N LEU A 101 4.20 9.98 -21.07
CA LEU A 101 4.89 9.98 -19.78
C LEU A 101 6.10 10.92 -19.77
N HIS A 102 6.88 11.00 -20.85
CA HIS A 102 8.00 11.93 -20.93
C HIS A 102 7.57 13.41 -20.76
N GLN A 103 6.52 13.83 -21.48
CA GLN A 103 6.00 15.20 -21.39
C GLN A 103 5.43 15.49 -20.00
N PHE A 104 4.70 14.53 -19.45
CA PHE A 104 4.13 14.62 -18.11
C PHE A 104 5.21 14.75 -17.03
N MET A 105 6.24 13.91 -17.08
CA MET A 105 7.33 13.91 -16.10
C MET A 105 8.20 15.17 -16.14
N ILE A 106 8.34 15.82 -17.31
CA ILE A 106 9.01 17.13 -17.41
C ILE A 106 8.26 18.20 -16.59
N ALA A 107 6.93 18.13 -16.54
CA ALA A 107 6.10 19.09 -15.82
C ALA A 107 5.90 18.73 -14.33
N ALA A 108 6.01 17.45 -13.98
CA ALA A 108 5.80 16.94 -12.63
C ALA A 108 6.89 17.42 -11.64
N HIS A 109 6.53 17.52 -10.36
CA HIS A 109 7.52 17.76 -9.33
C HIS A 109 8.43 16.53 -9.18
N ARG A 110 9.75 16.74 -9.00
CA ARG A 110 10.78 15.67 -9.03
C ARG A 110 10.62 14.55 -8.00
N ASN A 111 9.85 14.82 -6.94
CA ASN A 111 9.58 13.88 -5.86
C ASN A 111 8.27 13.09 -6.06
N THR A 112 7.36 13.54 -6.93
CA THR A 112 6.03 12.92 -7.10
C THR A 112 6.16 11.49 -7.61
N PHE A 113 5.67 10.49 -6.87
CA PHE A 113 5.62 9.12 -7.40
C PHE A 113 4.50 8.99 -8.46
N VAL A 114 4.72 8.18 -9.49
CA VAL A 114 3.75 7.97 -10.58
C VAL A 114 3.54 6.48 -10.77
N VAL A 115 2.34 6.01 -10.45
CA VAL A 115 1.96 4.59 -10.60
C VAL A 115 0.93 4.46 -11.71
N LEU A 116 1.24 3.65 -12.72
CA LEU A 116 0.35 3.34 -13.83
C LEU A 116 -0.23 1.95 -13.63
N VAL A 117 -1.44 1.89 -13.09
CA VAL A 117 -2.14 0.66 -12.76
C VAL A 117 -2.88 0.17 -13.99
N ASN A 118 -2.37 -0.91 -14.58
CA ASN A 118 -3.05 -1.61 -15.66
C ASN A 118 -4.16 -2.52 -15.11
N VAL A 119 -5.38 -2.34 -15.63
CA VAL A 119 -6.54 -3.20 -15.33
C VAL A 119 -6.88 -4.18 -16.45
N ASN A 120 -6.15 -4.14 -17.58
CA ASN A 120 -6.35 -5.11 -18.66
C ASN A 120 -5.73 -6.46 -18.29
N GLU A 121 -6.58 -7.46 -18.11
CA GLU A 121 -6.17 -8.79 -17.65
C GLU A 121 -5.37 -9.60 -18.68
N GLU A 122 -5.38 -9.19 -19.96
CA GLU A 122 -4.60 -9.80 -21.06
C GLU A 122 -3.13 -9.34 -21.11
N VAL A 123 -2.77 -8.33 -20.32
CA VAL A 123 -1.39 -7.89 -20.16
C VAL A 123 -0.71 -8.81 -19.15
N GLU A 124 0.34 -9.50 -19.59
CA GLU A 124 1.14 -10.37 -18.74
C GLU A 124 2.22 -9.57 -18.00
N GLN A 125 2.85 -10.19 -16.99
CA GLN A 125 3.86 -9.50 -16.18
C GLN A 125 5.10 -9.11 -17.00
N ASP A 126 5.52 -9.94 -17.96
CA ASP A 126 6.66 -9.64 -18.85
C ASP A 126 6.48 -8.30 -19.59
N GLU A 127 5.27 -7.96 -20.05
CA GLU A 127 4.99 -6.68 -20.72
C GLU A 127 5.08 -5.48 -19.75
N ILE A 128 4.72 -5.69 -18.48
CA ILE A 128 4.89 -4.68 -17.42
C ILE A 128 6.37 -4.52 -17.07
N ASP A 129 7.13 -5.61 -16.99
CA ASP A 129 8.55 -5.60 -16.67
C ASP A 129 9.35 -4.87 -17.75
N GLU A 130 9.04 -5.09 -19.03
CA GLU A 130 9.63 -4.34 -20.16
C GLU A 130 9.38 -2.82 -20.05
N LEU A 131 8.18 -2.41 -19.64
CA LEU A 131 7.87 -0.99 -19.42
C LEU A 131 8.63 -0.41 -18.21
N ASN A 132 8.73 -1.16 -17.12
CA ASN A 132 9.46 -0.73 -15.92
C ASN A 132 10.97 -0.63 -16.17
N GLU A 133 11.55 -1.52 -16.98
CA GLU A 133 12.96 -1.41 -17.38
C GLU A 133 13.26 -0.07 -18.08
N ILE A 134 12.31 0.44 -18.88
CA ILE A 134 12.42 1.72 -19.58
C ILE A 134 12.23 2.90 -18.62
N TRP A 135 11.19 2.86 -17.78
CA TRP A 135 10.69 4.07 -17.09
C TRP A 135 11.14 4.22 -15.64
N SER A 136 11.40 3.13 -14.91
CA SER A 136 11.64 3.21 -13.46
C SER A 136 12.88 4.01 -13.06
N ASN A 137 13.87 4.12 -13.96
CA ASN A 137 15.09 4.89 -13.73
C ASN A 137 15.25 6.08 -14.70
N ALA A 138 14.19 6.44 -15.45
CA ALA A 138 14.24 7.51 -16.44
C ALA A 138 14.28 8.92 -15.81
N PHE A 139 13.76 9.07 -14.59
CA PHE A 139 13.66 10.32 -13.85
C PHE A 139 14.06 10.12 -12.39
N THR A 140 14.09 11.21 -11.61
CA THR A 140 14.28 11.13 -10.14
C THR A 140 13.06 10.55 -9.42
N ASN A 141 11.90 10.62 -10.08
CA ASN A 141 10.62 10.14 -9.58
C ASN A 141 10.60 8.61 -9.54
N VAL A 142 9.87 8.04 -8.57
CA VAL A 142 9.47 6.63 -8.63
C VAL A 142 8.37 6.52 -9.69
N ILE A 143 8.64 5.79 -10.78
CA ILE A 143 7.69 5.53 -11.85
C ILE A 143 7.53 4.02 -11.99
N GLU A 144 6.30 3.54 -11.89
CA GLU A 144 6.07 2.10 -11.96
C GLU A 144 4.73 1.75 -12.61
N PHE A 145 4.78 0.83 -13.57
CA PHE A 145 3.64 0.13 -14.12
C PHE A 145 3.34 -1.08 -13.24
N VAL A 146 2.07 -1.24 -12.87
CA VAL A 146 1.62 -2.33 -11.99
C VAL A 146 0.37 -2.97 -12.56
N ASN A 147 0.38 -4.29 -12.70
CA ASN A 147 -0.84 -5.04 -13.00
C ASN A 147 -1.72 -5.15 -11.75
N TRP A 148 -3.00 -4.84 -11.88
CA TRP A 148 -3.98 -5.11 -10.84
C TRP A 148 -5.23 -5.79 -11.43
N LYS A 149 -5.41 -7.06 -11.09
CA LYS A 149 -6.47 -7.92 -11.63
C LYS A 149 -7.40 -8.32 -10.49
N ARG A 150 -8.69 -7.98 -10.56
CA ARG A 150 -9.66 -8.36 -9.52
C ARG A 150 -10.27 -9.74 -9.76
N SER A 151 -10.35 -10.21 -11.02
CA SER A 151 -11.01 -11.48 -11.36
C SER A 151 -10.21 -12.72 -10.92
N LYS A 152 -8.90 -12.54 -10.69
CA LYS A 152 -7.96 -13.59 -10.29
C LYS A 152 -7.27 -13.16 -9.01
N PRO A 153 -6.85 -14.10 -8.14
CA PRO A 153 -5.93 -13.78 -7.07
C PRO A 153 -4.72 -13.07 -7.69
N THR A 154 -4.55 -11.78 -7.41
CA THR A 154 -3.36 -11.06 -7.88
C THR A 154 -2.19 -11.68 -7.15
N VAL A 155 -1.32 -12.38 -7.90
CA VAL A 155 -0.05 -12.88 -7.36
C VAL A 155 0.70 -11.66 -6.83
N ASN A 156 0.98 -11.64 -5.53
CA ASN A 156 1.51 -10.46 -4.86
C ASN A 156 3.04 -10.46 -4.77
N HIS A 157 3.71 -11.45 -5.37
CA HIS A 157 5.16 -11.48 -5.50
C HIS A 157 5.61 -12.11 -6.83
N ASN A 158 6.75 -11.70 -7.36
CA ASN A 158 7.40 -12.40 -8.47
C ASN A 158 8.27 -13.58 -7.96
N ASP A 159 8.96 -14.26 -8.86
CA ASP A 159 9.86 -15.38 -8.54
C ASP A 159 11.11 -14.96 -7.75
N TYR A 160 11.39 -13.66 -7.66
CA TYR A 160 12.50 -13.07 -6.89
C TYR A 160 12.08 -12.56 -5.50
N GLY A 161 10.80 -12.69 -5.15
CA GLY A 161 10.25 -12.22 -3.87
C GLY A 161 9.97 -10.71 -3.81
N GLU A 162 10.02 -10.02 -4.94
CA GLU A 162 9.61 -8.62 -5.05
C GLU A 162 8.09 -8.54 -5.10
N LYS A 163 7.52 -7.52 -4.46
CA LYS A 163 6.06 -7.36 -4.38
C LYS A 163 5.47 -6.99 -5.73
N LEU A 164 4.25 -7.44 -5.98
CA LEU A 164 3.42 -7.10 -7.13
C LEU A 164 2.03 -6.61 -6.69
N GLY A 165 1.26 -6.05 -7.61
CA GLY A 165 -0.12 -5.61 -7.35
C GLY A 165 -0.23 -4.51 -6.28
N LEU A 166 -1.29 -4.56 -5.47
CA LEU A 166 -1.50 -3.55 -4.41
C LEU A 166 -0.39 -3.54 -3.37
N ASP A 167 0.19 -4.70 -3.03
CA ASP A 167 1.28 -4.79 -2.05
C ASP A 167 2.49 -3.98 -2.49
N ARG A 168 2.75 -3.93 -3.80
CA ARG A 168 3.82 -3.10 -4.38
C ARG A 168 3.48 -1.62 -4.33
N ILE A 169 2.24 -1.24 -4.65
CA ILE A 169 1.80 0.15 -4.58
C ILE A 169 1.84 0.65 -3.13
N GLN A 170 1.43 -0.18 -2.17
CA GLN A 170 1.56 0.11 -0.75
C GLN A 170 3.03 0.34 -0.37
N GLU A 171 3.95 -0.48 -0.87
CA GLU A 171 5.39 -0.29 -0.63
C GLU A 171 5.93 1.01 -1.23
N ILE A 172 5.48 1.40 -2.43
CA ILE A 172 5.84 2.70 -3.04
C ILE A 172 5.41 3.86 -2.13
N ILE A 173 4.21 3.81 -1.57
CA ILE A 173 3.70 4.87 -0.67
C ILE A 173 4.41 4.83 0.70
N ASP A 174 4.70 3.64 1.21
CA ASP A 174 5.45 3.42 2.46
C ASP A 174 6.89 3.92 2.41
N THR A 175 7.50 3.92 1.23
CA THR A 175 8.90 4.33 1.01
C THR A 175 9.03 5.72 0.42
N HIS A 176 7.91 6.42 0.19
CA HIS A 176 7.89 7.76 -0.36
C HIS A 176 8.39 8.81 0.66
N ASP A 177 9.24 9.73 0.19
CA ASP A 177 9.67 10.89 0.95
C ASP A 177 8.58 11.96 1.01
N TRP A 178 7.79 11.97 2.08
CA TRP A 178 6.70 12.94 2.32
C TRP A 178 7.23 14.37 2.56
N LEU A 179 7.52 15.08 1.47
CA LEU A 179 8.19 16.39 1.48
C LEU A 179 7.37 17.47 2.21
N ASN A 180 7.99 18.12 3.19
CA ASN A 180 7.39 19.15 4.05
C ASN A 180 6.10 18.72 4.79
N CYS A 181 5.91 17.42 4.98
CA CYS A 181 4.81 16.89 5.77
C CYS A 181 5.25 16.65 7.21
N GLU A 182 4.32 16.77 8.15
CA GLU A 182 4.53 16.29 9.51
C GLU A 182 4.39 14.76 9.50
N VAL A 183 5.51 14.07 9.70
CA VAL A 183 5.58 12.61 9.78
C VAL A 183 5.78 12.23 11.24
N LEU A 184 4.75 11.65 11.84
CA LEU A 184 4.79 11.21 13.23
C LEU A 184 5.38 9.79 13.29
N PRO A 185 6.34 9.51 14.19
CA PRO A 185 6.75 8.13 14.44
C PRO A 185 5.54 7.29 14.80
N ALA A 186 5.45 6.07 14.26
CA ALA A 186 4.46 5.12 14.73
C ALA A 186 4.77 4.87 16.21
N THR A 187 3.93 5.39 17.10
CA THR A 187 3.93 4.99 18.50
C THR A 187 3.54 3.52 18.49
N LYS A 188 4.55 2.65 18.44
CA LYS A 188 4.42 1.35 19.05
C LYS A 188 4.10 1.66 20.50
N ILE A 189 2.81 1.71 20.82
CA ILE A 189 2.35 0.95 21.96
C ILE A 189 2.99 -0.41 21.69
N ARG A 190 4.14 -0.67 22.32
CA ARG A 190 4.36 -2.01 22.82
C ARG A 190 3.04 -2.28 23.50
N GLU A 191 2.16 -3.03 22.86
CA GLU A 191 1.35 -3.92 23.64
C GLU A 191 2.42 -4.65 24.44
N GLU A 192 2.61 -4.21 25.68
CA GLU A 192 3.04 -5.12 26.72
C GLU A 192 2.07 -6.27 26.54
N ILE A 193 2.51 -7.30 25.80
CA ILE A 193 1.88 -8.61 25.83
C ILE A 193 1.72 -8.85 27.33
N PRO A 194 0.49 -8.92 27.87
CA PRO A 194 0.31 -8.99 29.30
C PRO A 194 1.00 -10.25 29.79
N ASN A 195 2.11 -10.05 30.51
CA ASN A 195 2.97 -11.06 31.10
C ASN A 195 3.67 -12.02 30.12
N GLU A 196 4.90 -11.67 29.71
CA GLU A 196 5.95 -12.70 29.64
C GLU A 196 6.04 -13.34 31.03
N MET A 197 5.39 -14.49 31.20
CA MET A 197 5.64 -15.34 32.36
C MET A 197 7.15 -15.65 32.36
N PRO A 198 7.92 -15.28 33.40
CA PRO A 198 9.35 -15.54 33.42
C PRO A 198 9.61 -17.01 33.10
N LEU A 199 10.68 -17.32 32.36
CA LEU A 199 11.00 -18.69 31.98
C LEU A 199 11.06 -19.61 33.22
N GLU A 200 11.53 -19.10 34.36
CA GLU A 200 11.55 -19.81 35.63
C GLU A 200 10.16 -20.16 36.16
N GLN A 201 9.16 -19.33 35.85
CA GLN A 201 7.76 -19.56 36.18
C GLN A 201 7.12 -20.55 35.19
N ILE A 202 7.43 -20.48 33.89
CA ILE A 202 7.04 -21.50 32.89
C ILE A 202 7.59 -22.88 33.29
N ILE A 203 8.87 -22.95 33.67
CA ILE A 203 9.53 -24.17 34.14
C ILE A 203 8.86 -24.69 35.42
N ARG A 204 8.54 -23.82 36.39
CA ARG A 204 7.83 -24.20 37.62
C ARG A 204 6.42 -24.73 37.33
N ASN A 205 5.69 -24.12 36.40
CA ASN A 205 4.37 -24.57 35.98
C ASN A 205 4.45 -25.94 35.30
N LEU A 206 5.41 -26.14 34.39
CA LEU A 206 5.67 -27.44 33.75
C LEU A 206 6.03 -28.54 34.76
N GLN A 207 6.87 -28.23 35.75
CA GLN A 207 7.22 -29.19 36.81
C GLN A 207 6.01 -29.55 37.67
N SER A 208 5.19 -28.56 38.02
CA SER A 208 3.97 -28.73 38.81
C SER A 208 2.91 -29.54 38.04
N ALA A 209 2.71 -29.22 36.76
CA ALA A 209 1.83 -29.95 35.86
C ALA A 209 2.28 -31.41 35.72
N ARG A 210 3.59 -31.66 35.55
CA ARG A 210 4.11 -33.04 35.49
C ARG A 210 3.85 -33.83 36.76
N LEU A 211 3.99 -33.22 37.94
CA LEU A 211 3.68 -33.88 39.22
C LEU A 211 2.19 -34.18 39.34
N LYS A 212 1.32 -33.24 38.96
CA LYS A 212 -0.13 -33.42 38.99
C LYS A 212 -0.58 -34.50 38.01
N TYR A 213 -0.08 -34.50 36.78
CA TYR A 213 -0.34 -35.57 35.79
C TYR A 213 -0.03 -36.95 36.35
N LYS A 214 1.12 -37.11 37.03
CA LYS A 214 1.51 -38.40 37.65
C LYS A 214 0.61 -38.85 38.81
N SER A 215 -0.16 -37.94 39.40
CA SER A 215 -1.09 -38.25 40.50
C SER A 215 -2.50 -38.60 40.03
N ILE A 216 -2.82 -38.41 38.74
CA ILE A 216 -4.12 -38.74 38.17
C ILE A 216 -4.12 -40.22 37.80
N GLU A 217 -4.97 -41.03 38.45
CA GLU A 217 -5.08 -42.47 38.18
C GLU A 217 -5.86 -42.77 36.89
N ASN A 218 -6.79 -41.87 36.52
CA ASN A 218 -7.61 -42.01 35.31
C ASN A 218 -6.89 -41.45 34.07
N SER A 219 -6.54 -42.33 33.13
CA SER A 219 -5.84 -41.96 31.89
C SER A 219 -6.56 -40.86 31.09
N SER A 220 -7.90 -40.88 31.03
CA SER A 220 -8.64 -39.88 30.24
C SER A 220 -8.58 -38.49 30.87
N GLU A 221 -8.57 -38.41 32.21
CA GLU A 221 -8.43 -37.15 32.93
C GLU A 221 -7.00 -36.62 32.85
N ALA A 222 -6.01 -37.52 32.86
CA ALA A 222 -4.61 -37.17 32.72
C ALA A 222 -4.35 -36.49 31.37
N ASP A 223 -4.86 -37.06 30.28
CA ASP A 223 -4.68 -36.51 28.92
C ASP A 223 -5.44 -35.19 28.72
N ALA A 224 -6.66 -35.06 29.27
CA ALA A 224 -7.39 -33.81 29.24
C ALA A 224 -6.61 -32.68 29.95
N PHE A 225 -6.05 -32.99 31.12
CA PHE A 225 -5.20 -32.07 31.88
C PHE A 225 -3.92 -31.70 31.10
N ALA A 226 -3.27 -32.66 30.43
CA ALA A 226 -2.07 -32.39 29.65
C ALA A 226 -2.35 -31.43 28.47
N ASN A 227 -3.46 -31.61 27.77
CA ASN A 227 -3.85 -30.73 26.66
C ASN A 227 -4.20 -29.32 27.15
N GLU A 228 -4.94 -29.20 28.26
CA GLU A 228 -5.26 -27.89 28.84
C GLU A 228 -3.98 -27.12 29.22
N MET A 229 -3.00 -27.79 29.82
CA MET A 229 -1.71 -27.18 30.17
C MET A 229 -0.87 -26.84 28.93
N ALA A 230 -0.92 -27.66 27.88
CA ALA A 230 -0.24 -27.36 26.63
C ALA A 230 -0.82 -26.11 25.95
N ASP A 231 -2.15 -26.00 25.90
CA ASP A 231 -2.87 -24.84 25.35
C ASP A 231 -2.69 -23.57 26.20
N GLU A 232 -2.52 -23.71 27.51
CA GLU A 232 -2.21 -22.59 28.40
C GLU A 232 -0.78 -22.10 28.16
N LEU A 233 0.19 -23.01 28.12
CA LEU A 233 1.61 -22.66 27.98
C LEU A 233 1.98 -22.20 26.56
N SER A 234 1.29 -22.70 25.53
CA SER A 234 1.51 -22.26 24.14
C SER A 234 1.15 -20.80 23.90
N ARG A 235 0.42 -20.16 24.83
CA ARG A 235 0.11 -18.72 24.78
C ARG A 235 1.29 -17.86 25.23
N TYR A 236 2.29 -18.46 25.88
CA TYR A 236 3.46 -17.78 26.44
C TYR A 236 4.77 -18.13 25.73
N LEU A 237 4.72 -18.95 24.67
CA LEU A 237 5.84 -19.39 23.84
C LEU A 237 5.69 -18.84 22.42
#